data_AF-A0A652LBW2-F1
#
_entry.id   AF-A0A652LBW2-F1
#
_cell.length_a   1.000
_cell.length_b   1.000
_cell.length_c   1.000
_cell.angle_alpha   90.00
_cell.angle_beta   90.00
_cell.angle_gamma   90.00
#
_symmetry.space_group_name_H-M   'P 1'
#
loop_
_entity.id
_entity.type
_entity.pdbx_description
1 polymer ?
#
loop_
_entity_poly.entity_id
_entity_poly.type
_entity_poly.pdbx_seq_one_letter_code
_entity_poly.pdbx_strand_id
1 'polypeptide(L)' 'MRAIELHRDAGAYALGVLGTADTCRFEEHLAGCSACVVQVREFGPVVAHLAAYAHLLPPGGVPRPARRP' A
#
# COMPACT_ATOMS: atom_id res chain seq x y z
N MET A 1 18.82 2.21 6.25
CA MET A 1 17.73 1.30 5.86
C MET A 1 18.15 0.60 4.59
N ARG A 2 18.17 -0.75 4.56
CA ARG A 2 18.62 -1.51 3.39
C ARG A 2 17.53 -1.46 2.31
N ALA A 3 17.89 -1.42 1.03
CA ALA A 3 16.97 -1.28 -0.11
C ALA A 3 15.77 -2.27 -0.12
N ILE A 4 15.91 -3.42 0.54
CA ILE A 4 14.83 -4.40 0.73
C ILE A 4 13.69 -3.91 1.64
N GLU A 5 13.99 -3.08 2.64
CA GLU A 5 12.96 -2.49 3.51
C GLU A 5 12.13 -1.46 2.72
N LEU A 6 12.77 -0.61 1.91
CA LEU A 6 12.03 0.31 1.04
C LEU A 6 11.18 -0.42 0.00
N HIS A 7 11.65 -1.51 -0.61
CA HIS A 7 10.81 -2.28 -1.56
C HIS A 7 9.57 -2.89 -0.89
N ARG A 8 9.66 -3.19 0.42
CA ARG A 8 8.52 -3.65 1.23
C ARG A 8 7.50 -2.53 1.45
N ASP A 9 7.96 -1.28 1.50
CA ASP A 9 7.13 -0.11 1.73
C ASP A 9 6.31 0.31 0.51
N ALA A 10 6.59 -0.19 -0.70
CA ALA A 10 5.82 0.15 -1.90
C ALA A 10 4.31 -0.16 -1.76
N GLY A 11 3.96 -1.24 -1.07
CA GLY A 11 2.56 -1.57 -0.78
C GLY A 11 1.94 -0.62 0.24
N ALA A 12 2.69 -0.27 1.29
CA ALA A 12 2.25 0.69 2.30
C ALA A 12 2.10 2.11 1.72
N TYR A 13 3.00 2.50 0.82
CA TYR A 13 2.95 3.73 0.06
C TYR A 13 1.71 3.76 -0.85
N ALA A 14 1.48 2.71 -1.63
CA ALA A 14 0.31 2.62 -2.51
C ALA A 14 -1.02 2.66 -1.75
N LEU A 15 -1.06 2.09 -0.53
CA LEU A 15 -2.21 2.15 0.37
C LEU A 15 -2.35 3.50 1.12
N GLY A 16 -1.35 4.38 1.05
CA GLY A 16 -1.34 5.65 1.77
C GLY A 16 -1.25 5.52 3.30
N VAL A 17 -0.69 4.42 3.80
CA VAL A 17 -0.58 4.14 5.25
C VAL A 17 0.78 4.47 5.86
N LEU A 18 1.73 4.93 5.04
CA LEU A 18 3.02 5.42 5.52
C LEU A 18 2.84 6.73 6.29
N GLY A 19 3.63 6.88 7.35
CA GLY A 19 3.78 8.15 8.03
C GLY A 19 4.50 9.17 7.14
N THR A 20 4.30 10.47 7.40
CA THR A 20 4.81 11.55 6.55
C THR A 20 6.31 11.48 6.28
N ALA A 21 7.11 11.12 7.29
CA ALA A 21 8.56 11.00 7.16
C ALA A 21 8.97 9.83 6.23
N ASP A 22 8.24 8.72 6.27
CA ASP A 22 8.53 7.55 5.46
C ASP A 22 8.01 7.72 4.02
N THR A 23 6.89 8.42 3.83
CA THR A 23 6.41 8.84 2.51
C THR A 23 7.47 9.66 1.79
N CYS A 24 8.04 10.69 2.43
CA CYS A 24 9.06 11.54 1.84
C CYS A 24 10.31 10.74 1.42
N ARG A 25 10.81 9.86 2.30
CA ARG A 25 11.95 8.98 1.99
C ARG A 25 11.66 8.03 0.82
N PHE A 26 10.43 7.55 0.72
CA PHE A 26 10.03 6.66 -0.36
C PHE A 26 9.88 7.41 -1.70
N GLU A 27 9.39 8.64 -1.70
CA GLU A 27 9.34 9.50 -2.89
C GLU A 27 10.74 9.83 -3.43
N GLU A 28 11.70 10.13 -2.55
CA GLU A 28 13.12 10.29 -2.92
C GLU A 28 13.66 9.02 -3.60
N HIS A 29 13.27 7.84 -3.11
CA HIS A 29 13.66 6.57 -3.71
C HIS A 29 12.99 6.31 -5.07
N LEU A 30 11.72 6.69 -5.25
CA LEU A 30 11.01 6.55 -6.52
C LEU A 30 11.70 7.30 -7.67
N ALA A 31 12.38 8.41 -7.37
CA ALA A 31 13.17 9.14 -8.36
C ALA A 31 14.37 8.34 -8.90
N GLY A 32 14.87 7.36 -8.14
CA GLY A 32 16.06 6.57 -8.48
C GLY A 32 15.83 5.10 -8.81
N CYS A 33 14.61 4.56 -8.62
CA CYS A 33 14.33 3.14 -8.75
C CYS A 33 13.11 2.84 -9.62
N SER A 34 13.35 2.45 -10.88
CA SER A 34 12.28 2.09 -11.82
C SER A 34 11.47 0.86 -11.40
N ALA A 35 12.09 -0.09 -10.69
CA ALA A 35 11.40 -1.28 -10.18
C ALA A 35 10.29 -0.89 -9.18
N CYS A 36 10.57 0.02 -8.25
CA CYS A 36 9.56 0.52 -7.30
C CYS A 36 8.47 1.33 -8.00
N VAL A 37 8.80 2.10 -9.05
CA VAL A 37 7.78 2.81 -9.85
C VAL A 37 6.82 1.81 -10.51
N VAL A 38 7.33 0.72 -11.08
CA VAL A 38 6.48 -0.34 -11.66
C VAL A 38 5.64 -1.00 -10.56
N GLN A 39 6.25 -1.40 -9.45
CA GLN A 39 5.57 -2.10 -8.36
C GLN A 39 4.43 -1.25 -7.74
N VAL A 40 4.64 0.04 -7.53
CA VAL A 40 3.58 0.96 -7.05
C VAL A 40 2.43 1.06 -8.05
N ARG A 41 2.73 1.13 -9.35
CA ARG A 41 1.69 1.14 -10.41
C ARG A 41 0.89 -0.15 -10.43
N GLU A 42 1.56 -1.30 -10.27
CA GLU A 42 0.92 -2.62 -10.22
C GLU A 42 -0.01 -2.77 -9.01
N PHE A 43 0.25 -2.09 -7.90
CA PHE A 43 -0.67 -2.06 -6.75
C PHE A 43 -1.93 -1.23 -7.01
N GLY A 44 -1.93 -0.30 -7.98
CA GLY A 44 -3.06 0.60 -8.25
C GLY A 44 -4.42 -0.09 -8.36
N PRO A 45 -4.58 -1.12 -9.22
CA PRO A 45 -5.83 -1.87 -9.33
C PRO A 45 -6.25 -2.56 -8.02
N VAL A 46 -5.29 -3.14 -7.28
CA VAL A 46 -5.57 -3.82 -6.00
C VAL A 46 -6.05 -2.81 -4.95
N VAL A 47 -5.39 -1.66 -4.84
CA VAL A 47 -5.79 -0.58 -3.93
C VAL A 47 -7.18 -0.06 -4.28
N ALA A 48 -7.49 0.11 -5.57
CA ALA A 48 -8.82 0.51 -6.01
C ALA A 48 -9.91 -0.50 -5.63
N HIS A 49 -9.65 -1.80 -5.78
CA HIS A 49 -10.57 -2.85 -5.34
C HIS A 49 -10.76 -2.86 -3.82
N LEU A 50 -9.69 -2.69 -3.05
CA LEU A 50 -9.76 -2.60 -1.58
C LEU A 50 -10.55 -1.37 -1.13
N ALA A 51 -10.36 -0.22 -1.77
CA ALA A 51 -11.12 0.99 -1.49
C ALA A 51 -12.62 0.80 -1.78
N ALA A 52 -12.95 0.20 -2.93
CA ALA A 52 -14.33 -0.14 -3.28
C ALA A 52 -14.96 -1.09 -2.25
N TYR A 53 -14.23 -2.11 -1.80
CA TYR A 53 -14.69 -3.01 -0.74
C TYR A 53 -14.87 -2.29 0.60
N ALA A 54 -13.94 -1.41 0.98
CA ALA A 54 -14.01 -0.66 2.22
C ALA A 54 -15.26 0.23 2.30
N HIS A 55 -15.72 0.79 1.18
CA HIS A 55 -16.98 1.55 1.12
C HIS A 55 -18.24 0.71 1.38
N LEU A 56 -18.17 -0.61 1.22
CA LEU A 56 -19.27 -1.52 1.55
C LEU A 56 -19.31 -1.89 3.04
N LEU A 57 -18.25 -1.61 3.79
CA LEU A 57 -18.17 -1.89 5.21
C LEU A 57 -18.78 -0.74 6.02
N PRO A 58 -19.49 -1.04 7.13
CA PRO A 58 -19.87 0.00 8.08
C PRO A 58 -18.60 0.65 8.66
N PRO A 59 -18.64 1.95 8.99
CA PRO A 59 -17.50 2.64 9.59
C PRO A 59 -17.06 1.93 10.89
N GLY A 60 -15.77 1.58 10.98
CA GLY A 60 -15.19 0.81 12.09
C GLY A 60 -15.39 -0.70 12.01
N GLY A 61 -16.02 -1.21 10.95
CA GLY A 61 -16.22 -2.64 10.75
C GLY A 61 -14.95 -3.34 10.27
N VAL A 62 -14.23 -4.02 11.16
CA VAL A 62 -13.30 -5.07 10.74
C VAL A 62 -14.15 -6.26 10.26
N PRO A 63 -14.01 -6.72 9.00
CA PRO A 63 -14.76 -7.87 8.53
C PRO A 63 -14.47 -9.06 9.46
N ARG A 64 -15.51 -9.61 10.09
CA ARG A 64 -15.35 -10.83 10.88
C ARG A 64 -14.90 -11.91 9.91
N PRO A 65 -13.74 -12.57 10.10
CA PRO A 65 -13.32 -13.61 9.19
C PRO A 65 -14.42 -14.68 9.15
N ALA A 66 -14.88 -15.01 7.95
CA ALA A 66 -15.78 -16.13 7.77
C ALA A 66 -15.05 -17.37 8.30
N ARG A 67 -15.58 -17.99 9.36
CA ARG A 67 -15.08 -19.29 9.83
C ARG A 67 -15.18 -20.23 8.63
N ARG A 68 -14.06 -20.76 8.15
CA ARG A 68 -14.07 -21.83 7.15
C ARG A 68 -14.82 -23.03 7.76
N PRO A 69 -15.74 -23.67 7.01
CA PRO A 69 -16.39 -24.91 7.43
C PRO A 69 -15.37 -26.05 7.54
#